data_AF-A0A2M8QWM5-F1
#
_entry.id   AF-A0A2M8QWM5-F1
#
_cell.length_a   1.000
_cell.length_b   1.000
_cell.length_c   1.000
_cell.angle_alpha   90.00
_cell.angle_beta   90.00
_cell.angle_gamma   90.00
#
_symmetry.space_group_name_H-M   'P 1'
#
loop_
_entity.id
_entity.type
_entity.pdbx_description
1 polymer ?
#
loop_
_entity_poly.entity_id
_entity_poly.type
_entity_poly.pdbx_seq_one_letter_code
_entity_poly.pdbx_strand_id
1 'polypeptide(L)'
;ATATEDMMFPAYGAQTVHMPFGSVYTSLQTGVMDVAENSINVYLVNKHYEVAPVLNITEHEANNALVFVSDKLWQSLSAEQKGWVQAAANEISTKEPQKAFDLERTAADKLKKMGVKIVDNVDKKSFT
;
A
#
# COMPACT_ATOMS: atom_id res chain seq x y z
N ALA A 1 3.14 8.92 0.98
CA ALA A 1 4.32 9.71 1.33
C ALA A 1 4.67 9.52 2.79
N THR A 2 5.21 8.35 3.09
CA THR A 2 6.02 8.10 4.27
C THR A 2 7.36 8.83 4.14
N ALA A 3 8.09 8.98 5.25
CA ALA A 3 9.46 9.53 5.20
C ALA A 3 10.40 8.66 4.34
N THR A 4 10.10 7.36 4.20
CA THR A 4 10.83 6.44 3.31
C THR A 4 10.64 6.84 1.86
N GLU A 5 9.41 7.08 1.42
CA GLU A 5 9.09 7.52 0.06
C GLU A 5 9.75 8.87 -0.27
N ASP A 6 9.74 9.83 0.67
CA ASP A 6 10.34 11.16 0.50
C ASP A 6 11.87 11.12 0.35
N MET A 7 12.52 10.09 0.85
CA MET A 7 13.96 9.87 0.64
C MET A 7 14.22 9.10 -0.66
N MET A 8 13.43 8.06 -0.90
CA MET A 8 13.65 7.08 -1.96
C MET A 8 13.42 7.67 -3.35
N PHE A 9 12.25 8.26 -3.60
CA PHE A 9 11.90 8.74 -4.95
C PHE A 9 12.82 9.87 -5.45
N PRO A 10 13.21 10.85 -4.60
CA PRO A 10 14.21 11.83 -5.00
C PRO A 10 15.58 11.24 -5.28
N ALA A 11 15.99 10.17 -4.58
CA ALA A 11 17.25 9.47 -4.88
C ALA A 11 17.23 8.85 -6.28
N TYR A 12 16.05 8.51 -6.80
CA TYR A 12 15.86 8.03 -8.19
C TYR A 12 15.65 9.15 -9.21
N GLY A 13 15.76 10.42 -8.79
CA GLY A 13 15.57 11.58 -9.64
C GLY A 13 14.11 11.96 -9.87
N ALA A 14 13.16 11.38 -9.14
CA ALA A 14 11.75 11.76 -9.21
C ALA A 14 11.44 12.96 -8.31
N GLN A 15 10.51 13.81 -8.75
CA GLN A 15 9.98 14.88 -7.91
C GLN A 15 8.76 14.37 -7.14
N THR A 16 8.81 14.43 -5.80
CA THR A 16 7.69 14.01 -4.95
C THR A 16 6.62 15.10 -4.87
N VAL A 17 5.36 14.68 -4.90
CA VAL A 17 4.20 15.56 -4.74
C VAL A 17 3.29 14.97 -3.67
N HIS A 18 3.03 15.75 -2.62
CA HIS A 18 2.11 15.34 -1.55
C HIS A 18 0.69 15.75 -1.89
N MET A 19 -0.25 14.80 -1.81
CA MET A 19 -1.66 15.07 -2.01
C MET A 19 -2.55 14.08 -1.23
N PRO A 20 -3.82 14.42 -1.01
CA PRO A 20 -4.79 13.47 -0.48
C PRO A 20 -4.89 12.23 -1.39
N PHE A 21 -4.94 11.04 -0.79
CA PHE A 21 -5.01 9.79 -1.56
C PHE A 21 -6.18 9.77 -2.57
N GLY A 22 -7.33 10.36 -2.19
CA GLY A 22 -8.51 10.43 -3.05
C GLY A 22 -8.35 11.27 -4.32
N SER A 23 -7.30 12.11 -4.45
CA SER A 23 -7.04 12.88 -5.67
C SER A 23 -6.10 12.17 -6.65
N VAL A 24 -5.45 11.07 -6.26
CA VAL A 24 -4.40 10.41 -7.05
C VAL A 24 -4.90 10.00 -8.44
N TYR A 25 -6.08 9.39 -8.55
CA TYR A 25 -6.65 9.01 -9.86
C TYR A 25 -6.75 10.21 -10.80
N THR A 26 -7.36 11.31 -10.35
CA THR A 26 -7.53 12.51 -11.17
C THR A 26 -6.19 13.17 -11.51
N SER A 27 -5.24 13.16 -10.58
CA SER A 27 -3.90 13.70 -10.82
C SER A 27 -3.12 12.91 -11.87
N LEU A 28 -3.24 11.57 -11.85
CA LEU A 28 -2.71 10.72 -12.93
C LEU A 28 -3.46 10.97 -14.25
N GLN A 29 -4.79 11.03 -14.22
CA GLN A 29 -5.62 11.23 -15.41
C GLN A 29 -5.32 12.56 -16.13
N THR A 30 -5.06 13.61 -15.36
CA THR A 30 -4.81 14.97 -15.88
C THR A 30 -3.35 15.24 -16.20
N GLY A 31 -2.44 14.30 -15.89
CA GLY A 31 -1.00 14.47 -16.07
C GLY A 31 -0.36 15.45 -15.08
N VAL A 32 -1.03 15.76 -13.96
CA VAL A 32 -0.40 16.47 -12.83
C VAL A 32 0.66 15.59 -12.17
N MET A 33 0.48 14.27 -12.23
CA MET A 33 1.46 13.26 -11.81
C MET A 33 1.63 12.23 -12.92
N ASP A 34 2.87 11.79 -13.14
CA ASP A 34 3.19 10.73 -14.11
C ASP A 34 3.12 9.32 -13.51
N VAL A 35 3.42 9.21 -12.21
CA VAL A 35 3.53 7.94 -11.49
C VAL A 35 2.99 8.07 -10.08
N ALA A 36 2.48 6.96 -9.54
CA ALA A 36 2.16 6.79 -8.14
C ALA A 36 2.59 5.38 -7.71
N GLU A 37 2.74 5.17 -6.41
CA GLU A 37 3.05 3.86 -5.84
C GLU A 37 1.91 3.38 -4.94
N ASN A 38 1.73 2.05 -4.88
CA ASN A 38 1.00 1.37 -3.83
C ASN A 38 1.09 -0.16 -4.00
N SER A 39 0.52 -0.90 -3.05
CA SER A 39 0.31 -2.34 -3.20
C SER A 39 -0.65 -2.66 -4.36
N ILE A 40 -0.52 -3.88 -4.91
CA ILE A 40 -1.24 -4.32 -6.13
C ILE A 40 -2.76 -4.27 -5.93
N ASN A 41 -3.24 -4.64 -4.73
CA ASN A 41 -4.67 -4.59 -4.42
C ASN A 41 -5.22 -3.16 -4.36
N VAL A 42 -4.44 -2.19 -3.87
CA VAL A 42 -4.85 -0.79 -3.80
C VAL A 42 -4.91 -0.18 -5.20
N TYR A 43 -3.92 -0.48 -6.05
CA TYR A 43 -3.90 -0.10 -7.46
C TYR A 43 -5.14 -0.63 -8.22
N LEU A 44 -5.55 -1.87 -7.94
CA LEU A 44 -6.78 -2.47 -8.50
C LEU A 44 -8.06 -1.80 -7.99
N VAL A 45 -8.23 -1.68 -6.67
CA VAL A 45 -9.50 -1.19 -6.08
C VAL A 45 -9.77 0.27 -6.44
N ASN A 46 -8.72 1.09 -6.53
CA ASN A 46 -8.84 2.51 -6.90
C ASN A 46 -8.82 2.74 -8.41
N LYS A 47 -8.79 1.68 -9.22
CA LYS A 47 -8.81 1.75 -10.68
C LYS A 47 -7.69 2.59 -11.30
N HIS A 48 -6.56 2.73 -10.60
CA HIS A 48 -5.42 3.49 -11.11
C HIS A 48 -4.90 2.92 -12.45
N TYR A 49 -5.15 1.65 -12.75
CA TYR A 49 -4.83 1.04 -14.05
C TYR A 49 -5.53 1.67 -15.26
N GLU A 50 -6.65 2.38 -15.07
CA GLU A 50 -7.34 3.07 -16.17
C GLU A 50 -6.54 4.27 -16.70
N VAL A 51 -5.73 4.88 -15.83
CA VAL A 51 -5.02 6.14 -16.10
C VAL A 51 -3.50 6.00 -16.01
N ALA A 52 -3.01 4.91 -15.41
CA ALA A 52 -1.60 4.52 -15.34
C ALA A 52 -1.49 3.01 -15.68
N PRO A 53 -1.46 2.61 -16.97
CA PRO A 53 -1.69 1.22 -17.40
C PRO A 53 -0.47 0.29 -17.27
N VAL A 54 0.61 0.75 -16.63
CA VAL A 54 1.84 -0.02 -16.42
C VAL A 54 2.11 -0.12 -14.92
N LEU A 55 2.26 -1.35 -14.43
CA LEU A 55 2.62 -1.65 -13.05
C LEU A 55 4.03 -2.27 -13.02
N ASN A 56 4.99 -1.59 -12.38
CA ASN A 56 6.35 -2.10 -12.20
C ASN A 56 6.51 -2.69 -10.79
N ILE A 57 6.83 -3.99 -10.70
CA ILE A 57 6.98 -4.72 -9.43
C ILE A 57 8.36 -4.46 -8.83
N THR A 58 8.52 -3.28 -8.26
CA THR A 58 9.75 -2.81 -7.60
C THR A 58 9.93 -3.37 -6.19
N GLU A 59 8.83 -3.62 -5.46
CA GLU A 59 8.85 -4.10 -4.06
C GLU A 59 9.75 -3.25 -3.14
N HIS A 60 9.72 -1.92 -3.33
CA HIS A 60 10.62 -0.99 -2.67
C HIS A 60 10.24 -0.67 -1.22
N GLU A 61 9.01 -0.99 -0.81
CA GLU A 61 8.54 -0.81 0.57
C GLU A 61 7.74 -2.05 1.02
N ALA A 62 7.94 -2.43 2.28
CA ALA A 62 7.16 -3.45 2.96
C ALA A 62 6.36 -2.78 4.09
N ASN A 63 5.13 -2.40 3.77
CA ASN A 63 4.28 -1.64 4.69
C ASN A 63 3.81 -2.54 5.84
N ASN A 64 4.08 -2.13 7.07
CA ASN A 64 3.61 -2.80 8.27
C ASN A 64 2.43 -2.03 8.86
N ALA A 65 1.29 -2.69 9.02
CA ALA A 65 0.14 -2.11 9.70
C ALA A 65 0.26 -2.28 11.22
N LEU A 66 -0.03 -1.22 11.96
CA LEU A 66 -0.04 -1.22 13.42
C LEU A 66 -1.44 -0.88 13.91
N VAL A 67 -1.94 -1.67 14.87
CA VAL A 67 -3.20 -1.37 15.55
C VAL A 67 -2.89 -0.64 16.84
N PHE A 68 -3.31 0.61 16.91
CA PHE A 68 -3.18 1.45 18.09
C PHE A 68 -4.51 1.59 18.81
N VAL A 69 -4.45 1.63 20.14
CA VAL A 69 -5.55 2.04 21.00
C VAL A 69 -5.17 3.32 21.72
N SER A 70 -6.09 4.26 21.83
CA SER A 70 -5.86 5.47 22.64
C SER A 70 -5.56 5.07 24.08
N ASP A 71 -4.50 5.62 24.67
CA ASP A 71 -4.17 5.32 26.07
C ASP A 71 -5.33 5.70 27.01
N LYS A 72 -5.97 6.86 26.80
CA LYS A 72 -7.16 7.26 27.59
C LYS A 72 -8.27 6.20 27.52
N LEU A 73 -8.56 5.68 26.32
CA LEU A 73 -9.54 4.61 26.17
C LEU A 73 -9.07 3.36 26.88
N TRP A 74 -7.83 2.93 26.63
CA TRP A 74 -7.24 1.74 27.24
C TRP A 74 -7.32 1.77 28.77
N GLN A 75 -6.97 2.89 29.41
CA GLN A 75 -7.05 3.03 30.86
C GLN A 75 -8.49 3.00 31.41
N SER A 76 -9.48 3.38 30.59
CA SER A 76 -10.89 3.31 31.00
C SER A 76 -11.50 1.90 30.93
N LEU A 77 -10.82 0.95 30.27
CA LEU A 77 -11.30 -0.42 30.13
C LEU A 77 -11.05 -1.24 31.40
N SER A 78 -11.99 -2.12 31.73
CA SER A 78 -11.78 -3.15 32.74
C SER A 78 -10.69 -4.13 32.31
N ALA A 79 -10.15 -4.91 33.26
CA ALA A 79 -9.16 -5.94 32.95
C ALA A 79 -9.69 -6.98 31.93
N GLU A 80 -10.96 -7.34 32.02
CA GLU A 80 -11.62 -8.27 31.09
C GLU A 80 -11.71 -7.67 29.68
N GLN A 81 -12.13 -6.40 29.57
CA GLN A 81 -12.22 -5.70 28.29
C GLN A 81 -10.84 -5.52 27.63
N LYS A 82 -9.80 -5.19 28.40
CA LYS A 82 -8.40 -5.18 27.91
C LYS A 82 -8.01 -6.55 27.37
N GLY A 83 -8.41 -7.62 28.06
CA GLY A 83 -8.23 -9.00 27.60
C GLY A 83 -8.86 -9.27 26.25
N TRP A 84 -10.12 -8.86 26.03
CA TRP A 84 -10.81 -9.04 24.75
C TRP A 84 -10.13 -8.27 23.61
N VAL A 85 -9.76 -7.01 23.84
CA VAL A 85 -9.07 -6.19 22.82
C VAL A 85 -7.72 -6.80 22.46
N GLN A 86 -6.93 -7.22 23.46
CA GLN A 86 -5.63 -7.86 23.21
C GLN A 86 -5.77 -9.19 22.48
N ALA A 87 -6.76 -10.00 22.84
CA ALA A 87 -7.03 -11.27 22.16
C ALA A 87 -7.37 -11.05 20.68
N ALA A 88 -8.25 -10.08 20.39
CA ALA A 88 -8.59 -9.71 19.01
C ALA A 88 -7.36 -9.18 18.25
N ALA A 89 -6.55 -8.32 18.86
CA ALA A 89 -5.32 -7.79 18.26
C ALA A 89 -4.31 -8.90 17.93
N ASN A 90 -4.13 -9.87 18.85
CA ASN A 90 -3.25 -11.03 18.62
C ASN A 90 -3.77 -11.95 17.51
N GLU A 91 -5.09 -12.14 17.43
CA GLU A 91 -5.68 -12.94 16.38
C GLU A 91 -5.44 -12.31 15.01
N ILE A 92 -5.71 -11.01 14.85
CA ILE A 92 -5.53 -10.35 13.56
C ILE A 92 -4.06 -10.26 13.17
N SER A 93 -3.14 -10.06 14.10
CA SER A 93 -1.71 -9.91 13.78
C SER A 93 -1.11 -11.17 13.17
N THR A 94 -1.69 -12.33 13.48
CA THR A 94 -1.28 -13.62 12.90
C THR A 94 -1.99 -13.94 11.58
N LYS A 95 -3.21 -13.45 11.37
CA LYS A 95 -4.04 -13.80 10.20
C LYS A 95 -3.94 -12.80 9.05
N GLU A 96 -3.78 -11.53 9.36
CA GLU A 96 -3.83 -10.43 8.38
C GLU A 96 -2.71 -10.51 7.33
N PRO A 97 -1.43 -10.77 7.69
CA PRO A 97 -0.35 -10.76 6.70
C PRO A 97 -0.54 -11.79 5.57
N GLN A 98 -0.97 -13.00 5.92
CA GLN A 98 -1.26 -14.03 4.92
C GLN A 98 -2.41 -13.61 3.99
N LYS A 99 -3.47 -13.01 4.55
CA LYS A 99 -4.60 -12.50 3.77
C LYS A 99 -4.19 -11.36 2.85
N ALA A 100 -3.29 -10.48 3.30
CA ALA A 100 -2.75 -9.40 2.47
C ALA A 100 -2.04 -9.96 1.23
N PHE A 101 -1.16 -10.96 1.41
CA PHE A 101 -0.50 -11.62 0.28
C PHE A 101 -1.47 -12.35 -0.65
N ASP A 102 -2.52 -12.98 -0.12
CA ASP A 102 -3.58 -13.60 -0.93
C ASP A 102 -4.35 -12.56 -1.77
N LEU A 103 -4.62 -11.38 -1.19
CA LEU A 103 -5.25 -10.27 -1.89
C LEU A 103 -4.35 -9.71 -3.00
N GLU A 104 -3.05 -9.55 -2.77
CA GLU A 104 -2.10 -9.11 -3.79
C GLU A 104 -2.02 -10.08 -4.96
N ARG A 105 -1.92 -11.40 -4.69
CA ARG A 105 -1.92 -12.44 -5.73
C ARG A 105 -3.21 -12.39 -6.56
N THR A 106 -4.35 -12.34 -5.89
CA THR A 106 -5.67 -12.27 -6.54
C THR A 106 -5.81 -11.00 -7.39
N ALA A 107 -5.31 -9.87 -6.89
CA ALA A 107 -5.34 -8.60 -7.60
C ALA A 107 -4.45 -8.64 -8.85
N ALA A 108 -3.23 -9.18 -8.74
CA ALA A 108 -2.31 -9.33 -9.87
C ALA A 108 -2.93 -10.19 -10.98
N ASP A 109 -3.54 -11.33 -10.64
CA ASP A 109 -4.21 -12.20 -11.61
C ASP A 109 -5.37 -11.49 -12.31
N LYS A 110 -6.15 -10.70 -11.57
CA LYS A 110 -7.26 -9.93 -12.14
C LYS A 110 -6.74 -8.84 -13.09
N LEU A 111 -5.72 -8.08 -12.69
CA LEU A 111 -5.12 -7.05 -13.52
C LEU A 111 -4.53 -7.63 -14.81
N LYS A 112 -3.85 -8.78 -14.75
CA LYS A 112 -3.36 -9.50 -15.93
C LYS A 112 -4.49 -9.88 -16.88
N LYS A 113 -5.60 -10.43 -16.36
CA LYS A 113 -6.80 -10.76 -17.16
C LYS A 113 -7.46 -9.55 -17.79
N MET A 114 -7.31 -8.37 -17.18
CA MET A 114 -7.79 -7.09 -17.71
C MET A 114 -6.84 -6.48 -18.76
N GLY A 115 -5.68 -7.09 -19.02
CA GLY A 115 -4.71 -6.63 -20.00
C GLY A 115 -3.74 -5.56 -19.49
N VAL A 116 -3.68 -5.33 -18.16
CA VAL A 116 -2.71 -4.39 -17.57
C VAL A 116 -1.29 -4.91 -17.77
N LYS A 117 -0.37 -4.04 -18.17
CA LYS A 117 1.04 -4.39 -18.35
C LYS A 117 1.72 -4.46 -16.99
N ILE A 118 1.98 -5.68 -16.52
CA ILE A 118 2.77 -5.91 -15.30
C ILE A 118 4.21 -6.26 -15.70
N VAL A 119 5.17 -5.50 -15.17
CA VAL A 119 6.61 -5.71 -15.33
C VAL A 119 7.14 -6.32 -14.04
N ASP A 120 7.39 -7.63 -14.03
CA ASP A 120 7.85 -8.39 -12.86
C ASP A 120 9.36 -8.63 -12.81
N ASN A 121 10.06 -8.37 -13.91
CA ASN A 121 11.52 -8.51 -14.05
C ASN A 121 12.29 -7.20 -13.84
N VAL A 122 11.83 -6.36 -12.92
CA VAL A 122 12.48 -5.08 -12.57
C VAL A 122 13.88 -5.34 -11.99
N ASP A 123 14.90 -4.59 -12.44
CA ASP A 123 16.25 -4.64 -11.85
C ASP A 123 16.29 -3.94 -10.49
N LYS A 124 15.87 -4.65 -9.45
CA LYS A 124 15.81 -4.14 -8.07
C LYS A 124 17.17 -3.71 -7.52
N LYS A 125 18.28 -4.22 -8.05
CA LYS A 125 19.63 -3.85 -7.59
C LYS A 125 20.03 -2.44 -8.01
N SER A 126 19.38 -1.88 -9.03
CA SER A 126 19.62 -0.50 -9.47
C SER A 126 18.93 0.56 -8.60
N PHE A 127 18.05 0.14 -7.68
CA PHE A 127 17.28 1.01 -6.77
C PHE A 127 17.95 1.17 -5.39
N THR A 128 19.26 0.95 -5.29
CA THR A 128 20.05 1.09 -4.03
C THR A 128 20.89 2.35 -4.01
#